data_AF-A0A9D5D1U1-F1
#
_entry.id   AF-A0A9D5D1U1-F1
#
_cell.length_a   1.000
_cell.length_b   1.000
_cell.length_c   1.000
_cell.angle_alpha   90.00
_cell.angle_beta   90.00
_cell.angle_gamma   90.00
#
_symmetry.space_group_name_H-M   'P 1'
#
loop_
_entity.id
_entity.type
_entity.pdbx_description
1 polymer ?
#
loop_
_entity_poly.entity_id
_entity_poly.type
_entity_poly.pdbx_seq_one_letter_code
_entity_poly.pdbx_strand_id
1 'polypeptide(L)'
;MLEKATRSNMHFPVEALWFFMLLFSVSVTLSPAADTIFPGKSLSGGQTLISNAGNFELGFFKPAGFELHDRYNRANEAARMVE
;
A
#
# COMPACT_ATOMS: atom_id res chain seq x y z
N MET A 1 -4.83 -34.38 -51.71
CA MET A 1 -5.76 -34.89 -50.68
C MET A 1 -5.07 -34.76 -49.33
N LEU A 2 -4.71 -33.54 -48.93
CA LEU A 2 -5.50 -32.53 -48.21
C LEU A 2 -5.72 -32.90 -46.74
N GLU A 3 -5.16 -32.04 -45.90
CA GLU A 3 -5.63 -31.72 -44.55
C GLU A 3 -5.43 -32.77 -43.45
N LYS A 4 -4.23 -32.75 -42.86
CA LYS A 4 -4.16 -32.75 -41.40
C LYS A 4 -3.37 -31.53 -40.96
N ALA A 5 -4.01 -30.37 -41.14
CA ALA A 5 -3.61 -29.16 -40.46
C ALA A 5 -3.79 -29.43 -38.96
N THR A 6 -2.66 -29.66 -38.29
CA THR A 6 -2.58 -29.68 -36.84
C THR A 6 -3.09 -28.32 -36.36
N ARG A 7 -4.36 -28.24 -35.95
CA ARG A 7 -4.85 -27.16 -35.09
C ARG A 7 -4.11 -27.31 -33.76
N SER A 8 -2.87 -26.83 -33.71
CA SER A 8 -2.18 -26.61 -32.45
C SER A 8 -2.96 -25.51 -31.74
N ASN A 9 -3.84 -25.94 -30.83
CA ASN A 9 -4.61 -25.06 -29.99
C ASN A 9 -3.64 -24.07 -29.31
N MET A 10 -3.87 -22.79 -29.58
CA MET A 10 -3.13 -21.64 -29.07
C MET A 10 -3.41 -21.38 -27.58
N HIS A 11 -3.66 -22.44 -26.81
CA HIS A 11 -4.04 -22.40 -25.40
C HIS A 11 -2.84 -22.08 -24.48
N PHE A 12 -1.62 -22.37 -24.91
CA PHE A 12 -0.40 -22.08 -24.15
C PHE A 12 -0.02 -20.58 -24.03
N PRO A 13 -0.08 -19.73 -25.08
CA PRO A 13 0.37 -18.33 -24.98
C PRO A 13 -0.56 -17.43 -24.17
N VAL A 14 -1.87 -17.70 -24.15
CA VAL A 14 -2.83 -16.87 -23.43
C VAL A 14 -2.71 -17.05 -21.92
N GLU A 15 -2.61 -18.29 -21.42
CA GLU A 15 -2.43 -18.57 -19.99
C GLU A 15 -1.12 -17.99 -19.45
N ALA A 16 -0.02 -18.13 -20.21
CA ALA A 16 1.26 -17.52 -19.86
C ALA A 16 1.18 -15.99 -19.76
N LEU A 17 0.37 -15.35 -20.62
CA LEU A 17 0.12 -13.91 -20.57
C LEU A 17 -0.64 -13.50 -19.30
N TRP A 18 -1.65 -14.26 -18.88
CA TRP A 18 -2.35 -14.02 -17.61
C TRP A 18 -1.43 -14.13 -16.41
N PHE A 19 -0.60 -15.18 -16.34
CA PHE A 19 0.41 -15.33 -15.29
C PHE A 19 1.41 -14.18 -15.30
N PHE A 20 1.90 -13.77 -16.48
CA PHE A 20 2.81 -12.64 -16.61
C PHE A 20 2.18 -11.32 -16.13
N MET A 21 0.93 -11.06 -16.51
CA MET A 21 0.18 -9.88 -16.07
C MET A 21 -0.07 -9.88 -14.56
N LEU A 22 -0.33 -11.06 -13.97
CA LEU A 22 -0.48 -11.23 -12.53
C LEU A 22 0.84 -10.95 -11.78
N LEU A 23 1.97 -11.47 -12.29
CA LEU A 23 3.30 -11.20 -11.74
C LEU A 23 3.67 -9.72 -11.82
N PHE A 24 3.35 -9.06 -12.94
CA PHE A 24 3.58 -7.63 -13.11
C PHE A 24 2.68 -6.79 -12.20
N SER A 25 1.41 -7.16 -12.03
CA SER A 25 0.47 -6.49 -11.12
C SER A 25 0.94 -6.50 -9.67
N VAL A 26 1.52 -7.61 -9.19
CA VAL A 26 2.10 -7.69 -7.84
C VAL A 26 3.32 -6.77 -7.74
N SER A 27 4.14 -6.69 -8.79
CA SER A 27 5.35 -5.86 -8.83
C SER A 27 5.04 -4.36 -8.78
N VAL A 28 3.91 -3.91 -9.36
CA VAL A 28 3.48 -2.50 -9.35
C VAL A 28 3.10 -2.00 -7.95
N THR A 29 2.77 -2.91 -7.01
CA THR A 29 2.41 -2.51 -5.63
C THR A 29 3.62 -2.22 -4.73
N LEU A 30 4.84 -2.63 -5.13
CA LEU A 30 6.07 -2.32 -4.42
C LEU A 30 6.64 -0.98 -4.91
N SER A 31 6.08 0.13 -4.45
CA SER A 31 6.79 1.41 -4.52
C SER A 31 7.93 1.36 -3.50
N PRO A 32 9.21 1.49 -3.91
CA PRO A 32 10.29 1.58 -2.93
C PRO A 32 10.06 2.82 -2.07
N ALA A 33 9.87 2.62 -0.77
CA ALA A 33 9.85 3.73 0.17
C ALA A 33 11.25 4.35 0.19
N ALA A 34 11.31 5.68 0.13
CA ALA A 34 12.57 6.38 0.23
C ALA A 34 13.19 6.12 1.62
N ASP A 35 14.50 6.03 1.71
CA ASP A 35 15.22 5.89 2.99
C ASP A 35 15.82 7.23 3.47
N THR A 36 15.73 8.26 2.61
CA THR A 36 16.40 9.55 2.78
C THR A 36 15.45 10.71 2.47
N ILE A 37 15.50 11.76 3.29
CA ILE A 37 14.82 13.04 3.05
C ILE A 37 15.83 14.14 2.73
N PHE A 38 15.54 14.97 1.73
CA PHE A 38 16.40 16.06 1.30
C PHE A 38 15.92 17.41 1.86
N PRO A 39 16.83 18.38 2.07
CA PRO A 39 16.43 19.75 2.42
C PRO A 39 15.40 20.32 1.42
N GLY A 40 14.34 20.94 1.94
CA GLY A 40 13.25 21.49 1.12
C GLY A 40 12.25 20.46 0.59
N LYS A 41 12.45 19.15 0.84
CA LYS A 41 11.42 18.13 0.63
C LYS A 41 10.65 17.91 1.92
N SER A 42 9.33 18.06 1.86
CA SER A 42 8.44 17.76 2.98
C SER A 42 8.06 16.28 2.99
N LEU A 43 7.97 15.69 4.19
CA LEU A 43 7.29 14.42 4.43
C LEU A 43 5.88 14.73 4.91
N SER A 44 4.86 14.21 4.22
CA SER A 44 3.46 14.41 4.60
C SER A 44 2.96 13.31 5.55
N GLY A 45 1.82 13.54 6.22
CA GLY A 45 1.30 12.65 7.27
C GLY A 45 0.98 11.21 6.84
N GLY A 46 0.84 10.94 5.53
CA GLY A 46 0.63 9.60 4.99
C GLY A 46 1.89 8.98 4.37
N GLN A 47 3.02 9.67 4.41
CA GLN A 47 4.28 9.21 3.83
C GLN A 47 5.23 8.73 4.93
N THR A 48 6.00 7.70 4.59
CA THR A 48 7.00 7.12 5.46
C THR A 48 8.31 6.88 4.71
N LEU A 49 9.40 6.82 5.46
CA LEU A 49 10.71 6.40 4.99
C LEU A 49 11.03 5.04 5.58
N ILE A 50 11.48 4.11 4.76
CA ILE A 50 11.88 2.78 5.21
C ILE A 50 13.40 2.70 5.08
N SER A 51 14.08 2.30 6.16
CA SER A 51 15.53 2.08 6.12
C SER A 51 15.93 1.11 5.00
N ASN A 52 17.12 1.24 4.43
CA ASN A 52 17.60 0.38 3.35
C ASN A 52 17.47 -1.15 3.61
N ALA A 53 17.52 -1.56 4.89
CA ALA A 53 17.36 -2.97 5.28
C ALA A 53 15.90 -3.38 5.63
N GLY A 54 14.93 -2.46 5.55
CA GLY A 54 13.53 -2.72 5.88
C GLY A 54 13.19 -2.81 7.37
N ASN A 55 14.15 -2.59 8.27
CA ASN A 55 13.98 -2.84 9.70
C ASN A 55 13.33 -1.69 10.46
N PHE A 56 13.44 -0.46 9.95
CA PHE A 56 12.94 0.74 10.60
C PHE A 56 12.09 1.56 9.62
N GLU A 57 11.03 2.15 10.17
CA GLU A 57 10.13 3.05 9.45
C GLU A 57 10.05 4.39 10.21
N LEU A 58 10.19 5.49 9.47
CA LEU A 58 10.08 6.85 9.98
C LEU A 58 8.91 7.56 9.30
N GLY A 59 8.01 8.14 10.08
CA GLY A 59 6.84 8.84 9.57
C GLY A 59 6.00 9.44 10.68
N PHE A 60 4.84 9.97 10.30
CA PHE A 60 3.86 10.49 11.25
C PHE A 60 2.89 9.38 11.65
N PHE A 61 2.98 8.94 12.90
CA PHE A 61 2.11 7.90 13.43
C PHE A 61 1.15 8.49 14.46
N LYS A 62 -0.04 7.89 14.57
CA LYS A 62 -0.99 8.23 15.62
C LYS A 62 -0.64 7.41 16.87
N PRO A 63 -0.31 8.04 18.01
CA PRO A 63 -0.02 7.30 19.23
C PRO A 63 -1.28 6.58 19.74
N ALA A 64 -1.08 5.41 20.36
CA ALA A 64 -2.15 4.68 21.02
C ALA A 64 -2.78 5.57 22.11
N GLY A 65 -4.12 5.59 22.17
CA GLY A 65 -4.86 6.37 23.15
C GLY A 65 -5.20 7.81 22.75
N PHE A 66 -4.74 8.30 21.60
CA PHE A 66 -5.20 9.59 21.06
C PHE A 66 -6.75 9.61 20.94
N GLU A 67 -7.32 8.51 20.47
CA GLU A 67 -8.77 8.37 20.34
C GLU A 67 -9.49 8.31 21.70
N LEU A 68 -8.90 7.66 22.70
CA LEU A 68 -9.49 7.60 24.05
C LEU A 68 -9.46 8.97 24.74
N HIS A 69 -8.35 9.69 24.64
CA HIS A 69 -8.24 11.05 25.19
C HIS A 69 -9.23 12.00 24.53
N ASP A 70 -9.32 11.98 23.19
CA ASP A 70 -10.24 12.82 22.44
C ASP A 70 -11.70 12.46 22.72
N ARG A 71 -12.01 11.15 22.82
CA ARG A 71 -13.35 10.68 23.21
C ARG A 71 -13.72 11.06 24.64
N TYR A 72 -12.78 10.97 25.58
CA TYR A 72 -13.00 11.39 26.96
C TYR A 72 -13.30 12.89 27.04
N ASN A 73 -12.49 13.72 26.38
CA ASN A 73 -12.69 15.17 26.36
C ASN A 73 -14.05 15.54 25.74
N ARG A 74 -14.40 14.95 24.58
CA ARG A 74 -15.71 15.16 23.96
C ARG A 74 -16.88 14.71 24.84
N ALA A 75 -16.75 13.56 25.52
CA ALA A 75 -17.81 13.07 26.40
C ALA A 75 -18.03 14.00 27.60
N ASN A 76 -16.95 14.52 28.19
CA ASN A 76 -17.05 15.46 29.31
C ASN A 76 -17.64 16.81 28.88
N GLU A 77 -17.33 17.25 27.66
CA GLU A 77 -17.89 18.47 27.10
C GLU A 77 -19.39 18.31 26.78
N ALA A 78 -19.78 17.16 26.21
CA ALA A 78 -21.18 16.83 25.98
C ALA A 78 -21.97 16.72 27.30
N ALA A 79 -21.39 16.12 28.35
CA ALA A 79 -22.03 16.02 29.65
C ALA A 79 -22.30 17.40 30.28
N ARG A 80 -21.39 18.36 30.11
CA ARG A 80 -21.58 19.76 30.55
C ARG A 80 -22.65 20.52 29.77
N MET A 81 -23.02 20.06 28.57
CA MET A 81 -24.10 20.67 27.79
C MET A 81 -25.48 20.11 28.13
N VAL A 82 -25.55 19.04 28.93
CA VAL A 82 -26.81 18.38 29.34
C VAL A 82 -27.24 18.78 30.77
N GLU A 83 -26.33 19.34 31.56
CA GLU A 83 -26.62 19.96 32.87
C GLU A 83 -27.14 21.41 32.70
#